data_AF-A0A8I1KHR7-F1
#
_entry.id   AF-A0A8I1KHR7-F1
#
_cell.length_a   1.000
_cell.length_b   1.000
_cell.length_c   1.000
_cell.angle_alpha   90.00
_cell.angle_beta   90.00
_cell.angle_gamma   90.00
#
_symmetry.space_group_name_H-M   'P 1'
#
loop_
_entity.id
_entity.type
_entity.pdbx_description
1 polymer ?
#
loop_
_entity_poly.entity_id
_entity_poly.type
_entity_poly.pdbx_seq_one_letter_code
_entity_poly.pdbx_strand_id
1 'polypeptide(L)'
;MTRETTDERKGIQRFQNILVVLLLLILAAVAARMVLINEPQKWRQTELDIAVSRFIDSLWLARTEWMRRGKPKEVALLNESRKQQVKIVMNNKGWPSVEQGCLRLWQQLGGEIPASALQAKAELNSCYYEVNQQSWFSYHDKQGQVVRK
;
A
#
# COMPACT_ATOMS: atom_id res chain seq x y z
N MET A 1 -11.54 9.84 -71.68
CA MET A 1 -12.48 10.03 -70.56
C MET A 1 -12.11 9.07 -69.42
N THR A 2 -10.92 9.22 -68.83
CA THR A 2 -10.32 8.21 -67.90
C THR A 2 -9.47 8.81 -66.77
N ARG A 3 -9.35 10.15 -66.69
CA ARG A 3 -8.55 10.83 -65.66
C ARG A 3 -9.32 11.06 -64.35
N GLU A 4 -10.62 11.36 -64.41
CA GLU A 4 -11.42 11.66 -63.22
C GLU A 4 -11.60 10.45 -62.28
N THR A 5 -11.79 9.25 -62.82
CA THR A 5 -12.04 8.04 -62.01
C THR A 5 -10.81 7.52 -61.24
N THR A 6 -9.60 7.92 -61.65
CA THR A 6 -8.35 7.50 -61.00
C THR A 6 -8.02 8.38 -59.79
N ASP A 7 -8.41 9.66 -59.83
CA ASP A 7 -8.16 10.61 -58.75
C ASP A 7 -9.14 10.40 -57.57
N GLU A 8 -10.42 10.08 -57.87
CA GLU A 8 -11.41 9.76 -56.83
C GLU A 8 -11.03 8.52 -56.00
N ARG A 9 -10.51 7.46 -56.65
CA ARG A 9 -10.04 6.25 -55.94
C ARG A 9 -8.82 6.53 -55.05
N LYS A 10 -7.90 7.40 -55.49
CA LYS A 10 -6.75 7.84 -54.68
C LYS A 10 -7.18 8.72 -53.51
N GLY A 11 -8.18 9.58 -53.71
CA GLY A 11 -8.79 10.39 -52.65
C GLY A 11 -9.40 9.51 -51.57
N ILE A 12 -10.25 8.56 -51.95
CA ILE A 12 -10.92 7.64 -51.01
C ILE A 12 -9.90 6.79 -50.24
N GLN A 13 -8.87 6.25 -50.91
CA GLN A 13 -7.80 5.51 -50.22
C GLN A 13 -7.00 6.38 -49.23
N ARG A 14 -6.75 7.66 -49.56
CA ARG A 14 -6.08 8.59 -48.64
C ARG A 14 -6.95 8.91 -47.42
N PHE A 15 -8.25 9.16 -47.62
CA PHE A 15 -9.19 9.35 -46.51
C PHE A 15 -9.29 8.12 -45.62
N GLN A 16 -9.33 6.93 -46.21
CA GLN A 16 -9.37 5.67 -45.47
C GLN A 16 -8.09 5.45 -44.66
N ASN A 17 -6.91 5.74 -45.24
CA ASN A 17 -5.65 5.66 -44.51
C ASN A 17 -5.57 6.69 -43.36
N ILE A 18 -6.04 7.93 -43.59
CA ILE A 18 -6.11 8.95 -42.54
C ILE A 18 -7.02 8.49 -41.40
N LEU A 19 -8.19 7.93 -41.72
CA LEU A 19 -9.11 7.39 -40.73
C LEU A 19 -8.49 6.24 -39.92
N VAL A 20 -7.79 5.32 -40.58
CA VAL A 20 -7.11 4.20 -39.90
C VAL A 20 -6.00 4.69 -38.98
N VAL A 21 -5.17 5.64 -39.44
CA VAL A 21 -4.12 6.25 -38.62
C VAL A 21 -4.71 7.00 -37.43
N LEU A 22 -5.81 7.74 -37.64
CA LEU A 22 -6.48 8.48 -36.58
C LEU A 22 -7.12 7.54 -35.56
N LEU A 23 -7.73 6.44 -36.01
CA LEU A 23 -8.23 5.37 -35.13
C LEU A 23 -7.11 4.73 -34.30
N LEU A 24 -5.98 4.41 -34.94
CA LEU A 24 -4.80 3.86 -34.26
C LEU A 24 -4.25 4.82 -33.22
N LEU A 25 -4.18 6.13 -33.53
CA LEU A 25 -3.74 7.15 -32.58
C LEU A 25 -4.69 7.27 -31.39
N ILE A 26 -6.01 7.20 -31.62
CA ILE A 26 -7.00 7.19 -30.54
C ILE A 26 -6.83 5.96 -29.65
N LEU A 27 -6.69 4.77 -30.25
CA LEU A 27 -6.47 3.54 -29.49
C LEU A 27 -5.16 3.57 -28.69
N ALA A 28 -4.07 4.08 -29.29
CA ALA A 28 -2.79 4.26 -28.61
C ALA A 28 -2.90 5.25 -27.44
N ALA A 29 -3.61 6.37 -27.62
CA ALA A 29 -3.84 7.34 -26.55
C ALA A 29 -4.68 6.75 -25.41
N VAL A 30 -5.71 5.96 -25.72
CA VAL A 30 -6.53 5.26 -24.70
C VAL A 30 -5.70 4.22 -23.95
N ALA A 31 -4.89 3.41 -24.64
CA ALA A 31 -4.02 2.43 -24.02
C ALA A 31 -2.97 3.10 -23.12
N ALA A 32 -2.31 4.15 -23.61
CA ALA A 32 -1.38 4.94 -22.82
C ALA A 32 -2.05 5.53 -21.57
N ARG A 33 -3.28 6.04 -21.70
CA ARG A 33 -4.05 6.57 -20.56
C ARG A 33 -4.38 5.47 -19.54
N MET A 34 -4.80 4.29 -19.97
CA MET A 34 -5.06 3.18 -19.05
C MET A 34 -3.81 2.76 -18.28
N VAL A 35 -2.69 2.60 -18.97
CA VAL A 35 -1.42 2.18 -18.35
C VAL A 35 -0.84 3.27 -17.44
N LEU A 36 -0.87 4.54 -17.85
CA LEU A 36 -0.25 5.61 -17.06
C LEU A 36 -1.10 6.08 -15.88
N ILE A 37 -2.44 5.98 -15.96
CA ILE A 37 -3.35 6.54 -14.94
C ILE A 37 -3.92 5.46 -14.00
N ASN A 38 -4.27 4.27 -14.50
CA ASN A 38 -4.99 3.27 -13.69
C ASN A 38 -4.08 2.20 -13.05
N GLU A 39 -2.94 1.86 -13.66
CA GLU A 39 -1.95 0.95 -13.06
C GLU A 39 -1.36 1.46 -11.73
N PRO A 40 -1.00 2.76 -11.55
CA PRO A 40 -0.28 3.18 -10.35
C PRO A 40 -1.02 2.96 -9.03
N GLN A 41 -2.34 2.85 -9.07
CA GLN A 41 -3.16 2.65 -7.87
C GLN A 41 -3.20 1.21 -7.39
N LYS A 42 -3.26 0.21 -8.29
CA LYS A 42 -3.51 -1.18 -7.88
C LYS A 42 -2.30 -1.84 -7.21
N TRP A 43 -1.10 -1.63 -7.75
CA TRP A 43 0.12 -2.19 -7.13
C TRP A 43 0.40 -1.55 -5.77
N ARG A 44 0.11 -0.25 -5.64
CA ARG A 44 0.32 0.50 -4.40
C ARG A 44 -0.65 0.10 -3.30
N GLN A 45 -1.91 -0.19 -3.65
CA GLN A 45 -2.87 -0.79 -2.72
C GLN A 45 -2.40 -2.17 -2.24
N THR A 46 -1.89 -2.99 -3.16
CA THR A 46 -1.37 -4.33 -2.82
C THR A 46 -0.16 -4.24 -1.88
N GLU A 47 0.78 -3.33 -2.13
CA GLU A 47 1.94 -3.11 -1.27
C GLU A 47 1.52 -2.68 0.15
N LEU A 48 0.56 -1.77 0.24
CA LEU A 48 -0.04 -1.38 1.52
C LEU A 48 -0.71 -2.59 2.19
N ASP A 49 -1.58 -3.33 1.52
CA ASP A 49 -2.23 -4.50 2.13
C ASP A 49 -1.24 -5.55 2.66
N ILE A 50 -0.13 -5.75 1.95
CA ILE A 50 0.97 -6.60 2.41
C ILE A 50 1.56 -6.03 3.70
N ALA A 51 1.88 -4.73 3.75
CA ALA A 51 2.44 -4.09 4.93
C ALA A 51 1.51 -4.18 6.17
N VAL A 52 0.18 -4.00 5.99
CA VAL A 52 -0.79 -4.22 7.10
C VAL A 52 -0.77 -5.67 7.57
N SER A 53 -0.71 -6.61 6.62
CA SER A 53 -0.73 -8.03 6.96
C SER A 53 0.53 -8.42 7.75
N ARG A 54 1.70 -7.91 7.36
CA ARG A 54 2.95 -8.11 8.11
C ARG A 54 2.92 -7.46 9.50
N PHE A 55 2.29 -6.30 9.62
CA PHE A 55 2.05 -5.68 10.93
C PHE A 55 1.20 -6.60 11.82
N ILE A 56 0.10 -7.15 11.30
CA ILE A 56 -0.76 -8.10 12.02
C ILE A 56 0.02 -9.35 12.43
N ASP A 57 0.80 -9.94 11.53
CA ASP A 57 1.61 -11.12 11.83
C ASP A 57 2.63 -10.84 12.93
N SER A 58 3.28 -9.68 12.88
CA SER A 58 4.22 -9.24 13.91
C SER A 58 3.55 -8.98 15.27
N LEU A 59 2.32 -8.47 15.30
CA LEU A 59 1.52 -8.36 16.53
C LEU A 59 1.28 -9.73 17.17
N TRP A 60 0.88 -10.71 16.36
CA TRP A 60 0.66 -12.08 16.82
C TRP A 60 1.96 -12.72 17.30
N LEU A 61 3.07 -12.51 16.60
CA LEU A 61 4.38 -12.97 17.02
C LEU A 61 4.82 -12.35 18.35
N ALA A 62 4.57 -11.05 18.55
CA ALA A 62 4.85 -10.37 19.81
C ALA A 62 4.06 -11.02 20.96
N ARG A 63 2.77 -11.30 20.71
CA ARG A 63 1.88 -11.93 21.69
C ARG A 63 2.30 -13.37 22.01
N THR A 64 2.67 -14.18 21.02
CA THR A 64 3.12 -15.55 21.25
C THR A 64 4.41 -15.57 22.06
N GLU A 65 5.36 -14.70 21.75
CA GLU A 65 6.62 -14.59 22.48
C GLU A 65 6.41 -14.05 23.91
N TRP A 66 5.47 -13.12 24.09
CA TRP A 66 5.04 -12.65 25.41
C TRP A 66 4.47 -13.79 26.27
N MET A 67 3.58 -14.61 25.70
CA MET A 67 3.04 -15.79 26.39
C MET A 67 4.15 -16.80 26.71
N ARG A 68 5.04 -17.06 25.75
CA ARG A 68 6.16 -18.02 25.89
C ARG A 68 7.13 -17.62 27.00
N ARG A 69 7.40 -16.32 27.17
CA ARG A 69 8.33 -15.79 28.18
C ARG A 69 7.70 -15.52 29.55
N GLY A 70 6.43 -15.88 29.76
CA GLY A 70 5.77 -15.65 31.05
C GLY A 70 5.35 -14.21 31.29
N LYS A 71 4.93 -13.51 30.22
CA LYS A 71 4.31 -12.17 30.26
C LYS A 71 5.25 -11.01 30.66
N PRO A 72 6.43 -10.88 30.02
CA PRO A 72 7.34 -9.77 30.31
C PRO A 72 6.77 -8.41 29.88
N LYS A 73 7.29 -7.32 30.44
CA LYS A 73 6.95 -5.95 30.00
C LYS A 73 7.47 -5.64 28.59
N GLU A 74 8.54 -6.31 28.17
CA GLU A 74 9.16 -6.13 26.86
C GLU A 74 9.41 -7.48 26.21
N VAL A 75 9.20 -7.52 24.89
CA VAL A 75 9.50 -8.68 24.05
C VAL A 75 10.52 -8.27 23.00
N ALA A 76 11.55 -9.09 22.81
CA ALA A 76 12.50 -8.93 21.72
C ALA A 76 12.03 -9.77 20.52
N LEU A 77 11.68 -9.12 19.42
CA LEU A 77 11.40 -9.77 18.14
C LEU A 77 12.54 -9.52 17.16
N LEU A 78 12.76 -10.46 16.24
CA LEU A 78 13.61 -10.23 15.10
C LEU A 78 12.85 -9.38 14.07
N ASN A 79 13.47 -8.31 13.58
CA ASN A 79 12.94 -7.53 12.47
C ASN A 79 12.86 -8.40 11.18
N GLU A 80 12.08 -8.01 10.17
CA GLU A 80 11.93 -8.70 8.87
C GLU A 80 13.26 -9.10 8.24
N SER A 81 14.26 -8.22 8.31
CA SER A 81 15.61 -8.49 7.80
C SER A 81 16.36 -9.59 8.57
N ARG A 82 15.81 -10.08 9.70
CA ARG A 82 16.40 -11.03 10.66
C ARG A 82 17.78 -10.64 11.20
N LYS A 83 18.20 -9.40 10.98
CA LYS A 83 19.52 -8.87 11.33
C LYS A 83 19.55 -8.14 12.67
N GLN A 84 18.41 -7.65 13.15
CA GLN A 84 18.31 -6.85 14.37
C GLN A 84 17.14 -7.30 15.22
N GLN A 85 17.37 -7.38 16.53
CA GLN A 85 16.31 -7.54 17.51
C GLN A 85 15.74 -6.17 17.88
N VAL A 86 14.42 -6.07 17.79
CA VAL A 86 13.65 -4.90 18.16
C VAL A 86 12.92 -5.21 19.45
N LYS A 87 13.06 -4.34 20.45
CA LYS A 87 12.33 -4.43 21.72
C LYS A 87 10.96 -3.76 21.56
N ILE A 88 9.91 -4.52 21.83
CA ILE A 88 8.53 -4.09 21.78
C ILE A 88 7.97 -4.10 23.19
N VAL A 89 7.46 -2.96 23.64
CA VAL A 89 6.77 -2.86 24.93
C VAL A 89 5.40 -3.48 24.80
N MET A 90 5.05 -4.34 25.75
CA MET A 90 3.76 -5.02 25.81
C MET A 90 2.92 -4.41 26.92
N ASN A 91 1.63 -4.21 26.66
CA ASN A 91 0.67 -3.83 27.68
C ASN A 91 0.30 -5.04 28.57
N ASN A 92 -0.44 -4.77 29.65
CA ASN A 92 -0.86 -5.80 30.61
C ASN A 92 -1.81 -6.86 30.02
N LYS A 93 -2.31 -6.65 28.80
CA LYS A 93 -3.19 -7.58 28.07
C LYS A 93 -2.43 -8.46 27.06
N GLY A 94 -1.12 -8.29 26.97
CA GLY A 94 -0.26 -9.08 26.09
C GLY A 94 -0.30 -8.63 24.64
N TRP A 95 -0.49 -7.33 24.40
CA TRP A 95 -0.43 -6.71 23.08
C TRP A 95 0.63 -5.60 23.05
N PRO A 96 1.26 -5.33 21.90
CA PRO A 96 2.17 -4.19 21.76
C PRO A 96 1.50 -2.87 22.15
N SER A 97 2.15 -2.15 23.06
CA SER A 97 1.64 -0.90 23.65
C SER A 97 1.81 0.28 22.70
N VAL A 98 0.83 1.19 22.68
CA VAL A 98 0.94 2.45 21.92
C VAL A 98 1.72 3.55 22.67
N GLU A 99 2.08 3.33 23.94
CA GLU A 99 2.71 4.35 24.81
C GLU A 99 4.03 4.91 24.26
N GLN A 100 4.78 4.10 23.50
CA GLN A 100 6.05 4.55 22.88
C GLN A 100 5.84 5.34 21.58
N GLY A 101 4.60 5.54 21.15
CA GLY A 101 4.22 6.26 19.95
C GLY A 101 3.90 5.36 18.76
N CYS A 102 2.86 5.73 18.03
CA CYS A 102 2.33 4.95 16.90
C CYS A 102 3.30 4.81 15.73
N LEU A 103 4.07 5.85 15.43
CA LEU A 103 5.05 5.82 14.35
C LEU A 103 6.19 4.84 14.67
N ARG A 104 6.69 4.87 15.91
CA ARG A 104 7.71 3.94 16.38
C ARG A 104 7.17 2.51 16.35
N LEU A 105 5.97 2.29 16.87
CA LEU A 105 5.32 0.97 16.84
C LEU A 105 5.22 0.42 15.41
N TRP A 106 4.87 1.28 14.44
CA TRP A 106 4.87 0.89 13.02
C TRP A 106 6.26 0.50 12.53
N GLN A 107 7.28 1.33 12.77
CA GLN A 107 8.65 1.03 12.34
C GLN A 107 9.18 -0.29 12.92
N GLN A 108 8.67 -0.69 14.09
CA GLN A 108 9.05 -1.93 14.75
C GLN A 108 8.33 -3.17 14.19
N LEU A 109 7.13 -3.02 13.61
CA LEU A 109 6.24 -4.15 13.28
C LEU A 109 5.77 -4.22 11.81
N GLY A 110 5.61 -3.07 11.14
CA GLY A 110 4.97 -2.95 9.83
C GLY A 110 5.93 -2.79 8.66
N GLY A 111 7.23 -2.63 8.94
CA GLY A 111 8.28 -2.56 7.93
C GLY A 111 8.52 -1.17 7.34
N GLU A 112 9.29 -1.14 6.24
CA GLU A 112 9.82 0.08 5.64
C GLU A 112 8.82 0.72 4.66
N ILE A 113 7.88 1.50 5.20
CA ILE A 113 7.19 2.54 4.42
C ILE A 113 7.97 3.84 4.61
N PRO A 114 8.22 4.63 3.53
CA PRO A 114 8.86 5.93 3.67
C PRO A 114 8.14 6.78 4.72
N ALA A 115 8.87 7.21 5.75
CA ALA A 115 8.32 8.02 6.83
C ALA A 115 7.72 9.35 6.33
N SER A 116 8.11 9.81 5.14
CA SER A 116 7.52 10.99 4.48
C SER A 116 6.09 10.77 3.99
N ALA A 117 5.69 9.52 3.71
CA ALA A 117 4.36 9.16 3.21
C ALA A 117 3.39 8.74 4.32
N LEU A 118 3.92 8.27 5.46
CA LEU A 118 3.15 7.75 6.59
C LEU A 118 2.97 8.81 7.68
N GLN A 119 1.71 9.08 8.01
CA GLN A 119 1.34 9.85 9.19
C GLN A 119 0.70 8.91 10.21
N ALA A 120 1.08 9.05 11.48
CA ALA A 120 0.54 8.26 12.57
C ALA A 120 0.02 9.18 13.67
N LYS A 121 -1.24 9.02 14.05
CA LYS A 121 -1.89 9.77 15.14
C LYS A 121 -2.18 8.81 16.29
N ALA A 122 -1.83 9.23 17.51
CA ALA A 122 -2.10 8.48 18.73
C ALA A 122 -3.32 9.07 19.45
N GLU A 123 -4.25 8.20 19.85
CA GLU A 123 -5.40 8.57 20.66
C GLU A 123 -5.63 7.53 21.74
N LEU A 124 -5.34 7.88 22.99
CA LEU A 124 -5.47 7.02 24.17
C LEU A 124 -4.75 5.67 24.01
N ASN A 125 -5.46 4.67 23.49
CA ASN A 125 -5.04 3.26 23.35
C ASN A 125 -5.08 2.81 21.88
N SER A 126 -5.10 3.78 20.96
CA SER A 126 -5.31 3.57 19.54
C SER A 126 -4.29 4.32 18.71
N CYS A 127 -3.89 3.70 17.61
CA CYS A 127 -3.05 4.30 16.58
C CYS A 127 -3.83 4.36 15.28
N TYR A 128 -3.86 5.52 14.64
CA TYR A 128 -4.43 5.70 13.31
C TYR A 128 -3.31 5.99 12.32
N TYR A 129 -3.26 5.18 11.27
CA TYR A 129 -2.26 5.29 10.22
C TYR A 129 -2.91 5.87 8.96
N GLU A 130 -2.30 6.91 8.44
CA GLU A 130 -2.71 7.62 7.23
C GLU A 130 -1.55 7.62 6.24
N VAL A 131 -1.84 7.35 4.98
CA VAL A 131 -0.85 7.33 3.91
C VAL A 131 -1.29 8.33 2.85
N ASN A 132 -0.47 9.35 2.59
CA ASN A 132 -0.81 10.48 1.70
C ASN A 132 -2.16 11.14 2.05
N GLN A 133 -2.39 11.41 3.34
CA GLN A 133 -3.63 12.02 3.88
C GLN A 133 -4.90 11.17 3.75
N GLN A 134 -4.80 9.93 3.26
CA GLN A 134 -5.89 8.97 3.26
C GLN A 134 -5.76 8.02 4.45
N SER A 135 -6.84 7.84 5.21
CA SER A 135 -6.86 6.90 6.33
C SER A 135 -6.77 5.46 5.82
N TRP A 136 -5.85 4.69 6.40
CA TRP A 136 -5.46 3.38 5.90
C TRP A 136 -5.91 2.27 6.85
N PHE A 137 -5.43 2.28 8.10
CA PHE A 137 -5.93 1.37 9.14
C PHE A 137 -5.76 1.97 10.53
N SER A 138 -6.46 1.40 11.50
CA SER A 138 -6.26 1.69 12.92
C SER A 138 -5.89 0.43 13.70
N TYR A 139 -5.12 0.63 14.78
CA TYR A 139 -4.73 -0.41 15.73
C TYR A 139 -5.21 -0.03 17.13
N HIS A 140 -5.80 -0.97 17.86
CA HIS A 140 -6.27 -0.79 19.23
C HIS A 140 -5.59 -1.77 20.18
N ASP A 141 -4.68 -1.29 21.04
CA ASP A 141 -3.83 -2.16 21.86
C ASP A 141 -4.58 -2.93 22.95
N LYS A 142 -5.73 -2.42 23.39
CA LYS A 142 -6.56 -3.06 24.42
C LYS A 142 -7.05 -4.44 23.99
N GLN A 143 -7.17 -4.68 22.69
CA GLN A 143 -7.72 -5.91 22.12
C GLN A 143 -6.78 -6.56 21.09
N GLY A 144 -5.70 -5.86 20.70
CA GLY A 144 -4.86 -6.30 19.59
C GLY A 144 -5.57 -6.19 18.24
N GLN A 145 -6.59 -5.35 18.15
CA GLN A 145 -7.46 -5.29 16.98
C GLN A 145 -6.89 -4.35 15.93
N VAL A 146 -6.91 -4.80 14.67
CA VAL A 146 -6.60 -3.98 13.50
C VAL A 146 -7.86 -3.80 12.67
N VAL A 147 -8.23 -2.55 12.37
CA VAL A 147 -9.40 -2.20 11.56
C VAL A 147 -8.91 -1.50 10.28
N ARG A 148 -9.17 -2.10 9.12
CA ARG A 148 -8.85 -1.54 7.81
C ARG A 148 -9.96 -0.58 7.37
N LYS A 149 -9.63 0.46 6.60
CA LYS A 149 -10.58 1.42 6.04
C LYS A 149 -10.68 1.35 4.53
#